data_AF-A0A8X7SJD9-F1
#
_entry.id   AF-A0A8X7SJD9-F1
#
_cell.length_a   1.000
_cell.length_b   1.000
_cell.length_c   1.000
_cell.angle_alpha   90.00
_cell.angle_beta   90.00
_cell.angle_gamma   90.00
#
_symmetry.space_group_name_H-M   'P 1'
#
loop_
_entity.id
_entity.type
_entity.pdbx_description
1 polymer ?
#
loop_
_entity_poly.entity_id
_entity_poly.type
_entity_poly.pdbx_seq_one_letter_code
_entity_poly.pdbx_strand_id
1 'polypeptide(L)'
;MDEDNVPILDNLENPQQDVVATLVIAITLPFIGDPSVLGDKNAELLSNLKCKKLSDFQWYKNTFLTRVLLRQDSNQPFWKKQFLAGLRTLLGDKVRNKIRDSMGTQIIDYDDFTYGELISIVQQEGLRICQDLKLQKHLKWELKITKVELGSL
;
A
#
# COMPACT_ATOMS: atom_id res chain seq x y z
N MET A 1 12.71 22.30 19.07
CA MET A 1 13.44 23.50 18.59
C MET A 1 12.98 23.69 17.18
N ASP A 2 11.93 24.48 17.11
CA ASP A 2 11.16 24.80 15.92
C ASP A 2 12.05 25.56 14.95
N GLU A 3 12.15 25.05 13.74
CA GLU A 3 12.84 25.72 12.65
C GLU A 3 11.89 26.83 12.17
N ASP A 4 12.17 28.05 12.61
CA ASP A 4 11.36 29.22 12.40
C ASP A 4 11.06 29.42 10.90
N ASN A 5 9.80 29.17 10.52
CA ASN A 5 9.22 29.65 9.28
C ASN A 5 8.94 31.16 9.44
N VAL A 6 10.01 31.97 9.54
CA VAL A 6 9.90 33.42 9.62
C VAL A 6 9.35 33.92 8.28
N PRO A 7 8.16 34.54 8.24
CA PRO A 7 7.65 35.12 7.01
C PRO A 7 8.56 36.27 6.59
N ILE A 8 9.06 36.24 5.35
CA ILE A 8 9.77 37.38 4.77
C ILE A 8 8.72 38.45 4.49
N LEU A 9 8.77 39.54 5.26
CA LEU A 9 7.85 40.68 5.15
C LEU A 9 8.36 41.67 4.10
N ASP A 10 7.45 42.28 3.34
CA ASP A 10 7.78 43.42 2.47
C ASP A 10 7.91 44.72 3.29
N ASN A 11 8.28 45.83 2.62
CA ASN A 11 8.46 47.14 3.26
C ASN A 11 7.16 47.72 3.89
N LEU A 12 6.05 46.98 3.86
CA LEU A 12 4.74 47.32 4.41
C LEU A 12 4.21 46.21 5.35
N GLU A 13 5.09 45.42 5.96
CA GLU A 13 4.74 44.35 6.91
C GLU A 13 3.70 43.33 6.40
N ASN A 14 3.53 43.22 5.08
CA ASN A 14 2.70 42.17 4.49
C ASN A 14 3.58 40.95 4.19
N PRO A 15 3.04 39.72 4.35
CA PRO A 15 3.73 38.51 3.89
C PRO A 15 4.05 38.70 2.40
N GLN A 16 5.32 38.58 2.00
CA GLN A 16 5.67 38.64 0.57
C GLN A 16 4.84 37.60 -0.17
N GLN A 17 3.93 38.09 -1.01
CA GLN A 17 3.09 37.23 -1.82
C GLN A 17 4.00 36.55 -2.83
N ASP A 18 4.21 35.24 -2.68
CA ASP A 18 5.01 34.45 -3.62
C ASP A 18 4.31 34.46 -4.98
N VAL A 19 4.68 35.43 -5.80
CA VAL A 19 4.12 35.67 -7.13
C VAL A 19 4.41 34.50 -8.06
N VAL A 20 5.52 33.78 -7.84
CA VAL A 20 5.89 32.60 -8.61
C VAL A 20 4.97 31.43 -8.24
N ALA A 21 4.79 31.13 -6.95
CA ALA A 21 3.85 30.11 -6.50
C ALA A 21 2.41 30.45 -6.92
N THR A 22 2.02 31.71 -6.80
CA THR A 22 0.70 32.20 -7.23
C THR A 22 0.48 32.00 -8.72
N LEU A 23 1.48 32.35 -9.55
CA LEU A 23 1.41 32.16 -11.00
C LEU A 23 1.40 30.68 -11.39
N VAL A 24 2.23 29.86 -10.75
CA VAL A 24 2.25 28.40 -10.96
C VAL A 24 0.91 27.78 -10.60
N ILE A 25 0.32 28.14 -9.46
CA ILE A 25 -1.02 27.68 -9.05
C ILE A 25 -2.07 28.19 -10.05
N ALA A 26 -2.07 29.47 -10.43
CA ALA A 26 -3.05 30.02 -11.37
C ALA A 26 -2.99 29.36 -12.76
N ILE A 27 -1.79 29.00 -13.24
CA ILE A 27 -1.60 28.28 -14.50
C ILE A 27 -2.03 26.82 -14.36
N THR A 28 -1.71 26.14 -13.25
CA THR A 28 -1.93 24.70 -13.10
C THR A 28 -3.33 24.32 -12.62
N LEU A 29 -3.97 25.17 -11.81
CA LEU A 29 -5.29 24.95 -11.20
C LEU A 29 -6.40 24.64 -12.23
N PRO A 30 -6.48 25.30 -13.40
CA PRO A 30 -7.48 24.97 -14.43
C PRO A 30 -7.27 23.58 -15.06
N PHE A 31 -6.03 23.07 -15.11
CA PHE A 31 -5.73 21.75 -15.67
C PHE A 31 -5.92 20.63 -14.65
N ILE A 32 -5.56 20.89 -13.40
CA ILE A 32 -5.69 19.94 -12.29
C ILE A 32 -7.15 19.88 -11.82
N GLY A 33 -7.87 21.01 -11.88
CA GLY A 33 -9.17 21.18 -11.24
C GLY A 33 -9.03 21.43 -9.74
N ASP A 34 -10.14 21.39 -9.01
CA ASP A 34 -10.14 21.53 -7.55
C ASP A 34 -9.40 20.34 -6.89
N PRO A 35 -8.28 20.58 -6.15
CA PRO A 35 -7.53 19.53 -5.48
C PRO A 35 -8.37 18.70 -4.51
N SER A 36 -9.40 19.30 -3.89
CA SER A 36 -10.31 18.60 -2.97
C SER A 36 -11.13 17.54 -3.71
N VAL A 37 -11.65 17.89 -4.90
CA VAL A 37 -12.42 16.98 -5.77
C VAL A 37 -11.57 15.81 -6.28
N LEU A 38 -10.28 16.05 -6.53
CA LEU A 38 -9.30 14.99 -6.87
C LEU A 38 -9.04 14.06 -5.68
N GLY A 39 -8.94 14.61 -4.47
CA GLY A 39 -8.78 13.85 -3.23
C GLY A 39 -9.92 12.86 -3.00
N ASP A 40 -11.17 13.30 -3.19
CA ASP A 40 -12.35 12.46 -2.98
C ASP A 40 -12.45 11.31 -4.00
N LYS A 41 -12.21 11.61 -5.28
CA LYS A 41 -12.12 10.58 -6.33
C LYS A 41 -11.03 9.55 -6.05
N ASN A 42 -9.88 10.00 -5.55
CA ASN A 42 -8.79 9.10 -5.19
C ASN A 42 -9.15 8.21 -3.99
N ALA A 43 -9.89 8.72 -3.00
CA ALA A 43 -10.34 7.92 -1.87
C ALA A 43 -11.25 6.76 -2.31
N GLU A 44 -12.20 7.03 -3.20
CA GLU A 44 -13.09 6.02 -3.76
C GLU A 44 -12.33 5.00 -4.63
N LEU A 45 -11.40 5.46 -5.46
CA LEU A 45 -10.58 4.57 -6.28
C LEU A 45 -9.63 3.70 -5.44
N LEU A 46 -9.10 4.24 -4.34
CA LEU A 46 -8.25 3.49 -3.40
C LEU A 46 -9.07 2.46 -2.60
N SER A 47 -10.30 2.80 -2.19
CA SER A 47 -11.14 1.90 -1.41
C SER A 47 -11.56 0.67 -2.23
N ASN A 48 -11.79 0.87 -3.53
CA ASN A 48 -12.16 -0.16 -4.49
C ASN A 48 -10.96 -0.93 -5.10
N LEU A 49 -9.72 -0.49 -4.86
CA LEU A 49 -8.54 -1.14 -5.44
C LEU A 49 -8.28 -2.51 -4.78
N LYS A 50 -8.24 -3.57 -5.59
CA LYS A 50 -8.01 -4.95 -5.13
C LYS A 50 -6.90 -5.65 -5.93
N CYS A 51 -6.04 -6.39 -5.22
CA CYS A 51 -5.03 -7.29 -5.77
C CYS A 51 -5.64 -8.68 -5.97
N LYS A 52 -6.06 -8.99 -7.20
CA LYS A 52 -6.78 -10.24 -7.51
C LYS A 52 -5.87 -11.48 -7.52
N LYS A 53 -4.65 -11.34 -8.05
CA LYS A 53 -3.65 -12.42 -8.13
C LYS A 53 -2.34 -11.98 -7.49
N LEU A 54 -1.54 -12.94 -7.04
CA LEU A 54 -0.18 -12.68 -6.54
C LEU A 54 0.71 -12.02 -7.61
N SER A 55 0.51 -12.40 -8.88
CA SER A 55 1.19 -11.80 -10.04
C SER A 55 0.90 -10.31 -10.21
N ASP A 56 -0.26 -9.86 -9.75
CA ASP A 56 -0.73 -8.49 -9.95
C ASP A 56 -0.23 -7.56 -8.83
N PHE A 57 0.50 -8.10 -7.84
CA PHE A 57 0.91 -7.35 -6.65
C PHE A 57 1.77 -6.13 -6.99
N GLN A 58 2.68 -6.23 -7.97
CA GLN A 58 3.52 -5.10 -8.35
C GLN A 58 2.67 -3.94 -8.91
N TRP A 59 1.69 -4.25 -9.76
CA TRP A 59 0.76 -3.26 -10.27
C TRP A 59 -0.08 -2.66 -9.15
N TYR A 60 -0.68 -3.52 -8.31
CA TYR A 60 -1.49 -3.11 -7.16
C TYR A 60 -0.72 -2.15 -6.24
N LYS A 61 0.50 -2.53 -5.85
CA LYS A 61 1.39 -1.75 -4.99
C LYS A 61 1.67 -0.38 -5.60
N ASN A 62 2.12 -0.34 -6.86
CA ASN A 62 2.46 0.91 -7.53
C ASN A 62 1.22 1.82 -7.67
N THR A 63 0.08 1.28 -8.11
CA THR A 63 -1.17 2.03 -8.25
C THR A 63 -1.67 2.56 -6.91
N PHE A 64 -1.59 1.77 -5.83
CA PHE A 64 -1.96 2.22 -4.49
C PHE A 64 -1.04 3.35 -4.02
N LEU A 65 0.28 3.16 -4.10
CA LEU A 65 1.27 4.15 -3.64
C LEU A 65 1.19 5.47 -4.38
N THR A 66 1.12 5.45 -5.72
CA THR A 66 1.03 6.67 -6.53
C THR A 66 -0.22 7.49 -6.20
N ARG A 67 -1.30 6.86 -5.74
CA ARG A 67 -2.54 7.57 -5.35
C ARG A 67 -2.54 8.00 -3.90
N VAL A 68 -2.14 7.13 -2.98
CA VAL A 68 -2.20 7.41 -1.54
C VAL A 68 -1.20 8.49 -1.15
N LEU A 69 0.01 8.49 -1.74
CA LEU A 69 1.06 9.46 -1.41
C LEU A 69 0.77 10.89 -1.91
N LEU A 70 -0.22 11.07 -2.79
CA LEU A 70 -0.70 12.41 -3.19
C LEU A 70 -1.67 13.02 -2.18
N ARG A 71 -2.08 12.27 -1.16
CA ARG A 71 -3.03 12.74 -0.14
C ARG A 71 -2.29 13.34 1.06
N GLN A 72 -2.89 14.37 1.65
CA GLN A 72 -2.38 14.98 2.89
C GLN A 72 -2.48 14.03 4.08
N ASP A 73 -3.52 13.20 4.13
CA ASP A 73 -3.77 12.21 5.19
C ASP A 73 -3.12 10.85 4.90
N SER A 74 -2.17 10.76 3.97
CA SER A 74 -1.60 9.50 3.48
C SER A 74 -1.01 8.60 4.57
N ASN A 75 -0.43 9.18 5.62
CA ASN A 75 0.18 8.44 6.72
C ASN A 75 -0.83 7.93 7.76
N GLN A 76 -2.11 8.29 7.66
CA GLN A 76 -3.13 7.81 8.59
C GLN A 76 -3.22 6.27 8.59
N PRO A 77 -3.43 5.65 9.76
CA PRO A 77 -3.46 4.19 9.89
C PRO A 77 -4.59 3.55 9.06
N PHE A 78 -5.65 4.31 8.77
CA PHE A 78 -6.72 3.93 7.86
C PHE A 78 -6.19 3.44 6.50
N TRP A 79 -5.25 4.18 5.88
CA TRP A 79 -4.76 3.84 4.55
C TRP A 79 -3.82 2.64 4.54
N LYS A 80 -3.03 2.47 5.60
CA LYS A 80 -2.19 1.28 5.81
C LYS A 80 -3.05 0.02 6.01
N LYS A 81 -4.13 0.14 6.78
CA LYS A 81 -5.15 -0.91 6.92
C LYS A 81 -5.83 -1.20 5.58
N GLN A 82 -6.19 -0.16 4.81
CA GLN A 82 -6.83 -0.29 3.51
C GLN A 82 -5.92 -0.98 2.48
N PHE A 83 -4.62 -0.70 2.50
CA PHE A 83 -3.62 -1.41 1.70
C PHE A 83 -3.68 -2.92 1.94
N LEU A 84 -3.68 -3.36 3.20
CA LEU A 84 -3.80 -4.80 3.49
C LEU A 84 -5.18 -5.37 3.15
N ALA A 85 -6.25 -4.58 3.30
CA ALA A 85 -7.61 -4.97 2.90
C ALA A 85 -7.79 -5.08 1.38
N GLY A 86 -6.89 -4.51 0.59
CA GLY A 86 -6.84 -4.65 -0.86
C GLY A 86 -6.22 -5.96 -1.32
N LEU A 87 -5.48 -6.67 -0.46
CA LEU A 87 -4.82 -7.93 -0.82
C LEU A 87 -5.83 -9.08 -0.99
N ARG A 88 -5.44 -10.09 -1.77
CA ARG A 88 -6.17 -11.36 -1.84
C ARG A 88 -6.26 -11.98 -0.44
N THR A 89 -7.43 -12.49 -0.06
CA THR A 89 -7.75 -12.97 1.30
C THR A 89 -6.65 -13.82 1.94
N LEU A 90 -6.23 -14.90 1.28
CA LEU A 90 -5.18 -15.79 1.80
C LEU A 90 -3.86 -15.06 2.12
N LEU A 91 -3.43 -14.15 1.24
CA LEU A 91 -2.22 -13.36 1.44
C LEU A 91 -2.42 -12.33 2.56
N GLY A 92 -3.54 -11.60 2.53
CA GLY A 92 -3.86 -10.61 3.54
C GLY A 92 -3.92 -11.20 4.95
N ASP A 93 -4.49 -12.40 5.09
CA ASP A 93 -4.58 -13.08 6.38
C ASP A 93 -3.20 -13.55 6.87
N LYS A 94 -2.38 -14.13 5.98
CA LYS A 94 -0.99 -14.51 6.29
C LYS A 94 -0.15 -13.32 6.74
N VAL A 95 -0.28 -12.18 6.06
CA VAL A 95 0.42 -10.94 6.41
C VAL A 95 -0.03 -10.41 7.77
N ARG A 96 -1.33 -10.35 8.04
CA ARG A 96 -1.84 -9.90 9.34
C ARG A 96 -1.42 -10.83 10.47
N ASN A 97 -1.42 -12.14 10.24
CA ASN A 97 -0.93 -13.11 11.22
C ASN A 97 0.57 -12.93 11.46
N LYS A 98 1.36 -12.75 10.40
CA LYS A 98 2.80 -12.51 10.53
C LYS A 98 3.11 -11.25 11.35
N ILE A 99 2.33 -10.19 11.18
CA ILE A 99 2.44 -8.95 11.96
C ILE A 99 2.12 -9.22 13.44
N ARG A 100 0.99 -9.89 13.73
CA ARG A 100 0.59 -10.24 15.10
C ARG A 100 1.63 -11.12 15.80
N ASP A 101 2.13 -12.13 15.11
CA ASP A 101 3.16 -13.03 15.61
C ASP A 101 4.46 -12.28 15.94
N SER A 102 4.80 -11.25 15.14
CA SER A 102 6.01 -10.46 15.34
C SER A 102 5.89 -9.46 16.49
N MET A 103 4.71 -8.90 16.71
CA MET A 103 4.48 -7.90 17.78
C MET A 103 4.05 -8.53 19.10
N GLY A 104 3.63 -9.80 19.09
CA GLY A 104 3.10 -10.48 20.28
C GLY A 104 1.72 -9.94 20.72
N THR A 105 1.03 -9.21 19.83
CA THR A 105 -0.27 -8.59 20.12
C THR A 105 -1.33 -9.02 19.11
N GLN A 106 -2.58 -9.12 19.56
CA GLN A 106 -3.71 -9.50 18.70
C GLN A 106 -4.19 -8.33 17.80
N ILE A 107 -3.99 -7.10 18.28
CA ILE A 107 -4.38 -5.86 17.62
C ILE A 107 -3.17 -5.30 16.90
N ILE A 108 -3.34 -5.01 15.61
CA ILE A 108 -2.30 -4.37 14.79
C ILE A 108 -2.48 -2.87 14.95
N ASP A 109 -1.53 -2.23 15.63
CA ASP A 109 -1.36 -0.79 15.52
C ASP A 109 -0.71 -0.49 14.17
N TYR A 110 -1.40 0.25 13.31
CA TYR A 110 -0.91 0.57 11.98
C TYR A 110 -0.03 1.83 11.99
N ASP A 111 -0.05 2.64 13.05
CA ASP A 111 0.79 3.84 13.12
C ASP A 111 2.27 3.49 13.18
N ASP A 112 2.61 2.37 13.83
CA ASP A 112 3.98 1.85 13.97
C ASP A 112 4.60 1.33 12.65
N PHE A 113 3.84 1.26 11.56
CA PHE A 113 4.34 0.72 10.28
C PHE A 113 4.47 1.78 9.21
N THR A 114 5.58 1.74 8.47
CA THR A 114 5.71 2.40 7.18
C THR A 114 5.10 1.56 6.06
N TYR A 115 4.76 2.19 4.93
CA TYR A 115 4.37 1.43 3.74
C TYR A 115 5.45 0.46 3.27
N GLY A 116 6.73 0.84 3.38
CA GLY A 116 7.86 -0.01 3.00
C GLY A 116 7.92 -1.31 3.81
N GLU A 117 7.72 -1.23 5.13
CA GLU A 117 7.69 -2.41 6.00
C GLU A 117 6.51 -3.31 5.68
N LEU A 118 5.30 -2.74 5.51
CA LEU A 118 4.13 -3.53 5.11
C LEU A 118 4.36 -4.22 3.76
N ILE A 119 4.92 -3.53 2.78
CA ILE A 119 5.25 -4.09 1.47
C ILE A 119 6.25 -5.24 1.60
N SER A 120 7.28 -5.08 2.42
CA SER A 120 8.29 -6.13 2.67
C SER A 120 7.64 -7.39 3.25
N ILE A 121 6.78 -7.25 4.25
CA ILE A 121 6.06 -8.38 4.85
C ILE A 121 5.17 -9.06 3.80
N VAL A 122 4.44 -8.28 2.99
CA VAL A 122 3.59 -8.80 1.92
C VAL A 122 4.41 -9.59 0.88
N GLN A 123 5.59 -9.10 0.49
CA GLN A 123 6.47 -9.79 -0.45
C GLN A 123 7.01 -11.09 0.13
N GLN A 124 7.45 -11.08 1.39
CA GLN A 124 7.96 -12.27 2.07
C GLN A 124 6.87 -13.35 2.20
N GLU A 125 5.68 -12.99 2.66
CA GLU A 125 4.56 -13.94 2.78
C GLU A 125 4.05 -14.40 1.41
N GLY A 126 4.04 -13.52 0.40
CA GLY A 126 3.73 -13.89 -0.98
C GLY A 126 4.70 -14.93 -1.54
N LEU A 127 6.00 -14.79 -1.28
CA LEU A 127 7.01 -15.74 -1.71
C LEU A 127 6.84 -17.10 -1.01
N ARG A 128 6.59 -17.09 0.31
CA ARG A 128 6.33 -18.32 1.09
C ARG A 128 5.14 -19.08 0.54
N ILE A 129 4.02 -18.40 0.25
CA ILE A 129 2.85 -19.05 -0.36
C ILE A 129 3.20 -19.67 -1.71
N CYS A 130 3.97 -18.99 -2.55
CA CYS A 130 4.40 -19.54 -3.85
C CYS A 130 5.26 -20.79 -3.68
N GLN A 131 6.17 -20.80 -2.71
CA GLN A 131 7.02 -21.95 -2.38
C GLN A 131 6.18 -23.14 -1.89
N ASP A 132 5.26 -22.91 -0.95
CA ASP A 132 4.37 -23.94 -0.42
C ASP A 132 3.49 -24.56 -1.51
N LEU A 133 2.93 -23.73 -2.40
CA LEU A 133 2.12 -24.21 -3.52
C LEU A 133 2.94 -25.06 -4.50
N LYS A 134 4.21 -24.71 -4.73
CA LYS A 134 5.12 -25.50 -5.57
C LYS A 134 5.42 -26.86 -4.92
N LEU A 135 5.71 -26.88 -3.62
CA LEU A 135 5.96 -28.09 -2.85
C LEU A 135 4.72 -29.01 -2.82
N GLN A 136 3.53 -28.46 -2.55
CA GLN A 136 2.28 -29.23 -2.54
C GLN A 136 1.98 -29.87 -3.89
N LYS A 137 2.28 -29.18 -5.00
CA LYS A 137 2.12 -29.76 -6.35
C LYS A 137 3.05 -30.94 -6.57
N HIS A 138 4.31 -30.83 -6.14
CA HIS A 138 5.29 -31.92 -6.23
C HIS A 138 4.84 -33.14 -5.42
N LEU A 139 4.47 -32.95 -4.16
CA LEU A 139 4.00 -34.04 -3.29
C LEU A 139 2.77 -34.75 -3.86
N LYS A 140 1.81 -33.99 -4.43
CA LYS A 140 0.63 -34.58 -5.08
C LYS A 140 0.97 -35.38 -6.34
N TRP A 141 2.05 -35.02 -7.04
CA TRP A 141 2.52 -35.74 -8.22
C TRP A 141 3.18 -37.07 -7.83
N GLU A 142 4.09 -37.04 -6.85
CA GLU A 142 4.73 -38.24 -6.28
C GLU A 142 3.70 -39.27 -5.80
N LEU A 143 2.71 -38.82 -5.00
CA LEU A 143 1.64 -39.70 -4.50
C LEU A 143 0.80 -40.35 -5.61
N LYS A 144 0.67 -39.70 -6.77
CA LYS A 144 -0.03 -40.30 -7.91
C LYS A 144 0.82 -41.39 -8.57
N ILE A 145 2.12 -41.17 -8.71
CA ILE A 145 3.04 -42.15 -9.28
C ILE A 145 3.09 -43.41 -8.41
N THR A 146 3.32 -43.25 -7.11
CA THR A 146 3.40 -44.39 -6.19
C THR A 146 2.12 -45.23 -6.19
N LYS A 147 0.94 -44.61 -6.32
CA LYS A 147 -0.34 -45.34 -6.41
C LYS A 147 -0.47 -46.13 -7.71
N VAL A 148 0.02 -45.60 -8.83
CA VAL A 148 0.01 -46.31 -10.12
C VAL A 148 0.94 -47.52 -10.04
N GLU A 149 2.12 -47.36 -9.46
CA GLU A 149 3.10 -48.45 -9.31
C GLU A 149 2.58 -49.57 -8.39
N LEU A 150 1.97 -49.22 -7.25
CA LEU A 150 1.42 -50.20 -6.29
C LEU A 150 0.13 -50.88 -6.75
N GLY A 151 -0.66 -50.25 -7.63
CA GLY A 151 -1.88 -50.84 -8.21
C GLY A 151 -1.63 -51.65 -9.49
N SER A 152 -0.38 -51.66 -9.97
CA SER A 152 0.07 -52.41 -11.16
C SER A 152 0.85 -53.68 -10.79
N LEU A 153 0.90 -54.02 -9.49
CA LEU A 153 1.36 -55.28 -8.90
C LEU A 153 0.16 -56.13 -8.50
#